data_AF-A0A171A7X6-F1
#
_entry.id   AF-A0A171A7X6-F1
#
_cell.length_a   1.000
_cell.length_b   1.000
_cell.length_c   1.000
_cell.angle_alpha   90.00
_cell.angle_beta   90.00
_cell.angle_gamma   90.00
#
_symmetry.space_group_name_H-M   'P 1'
#
loop_
_entity.id
_entity.type
_entity.pdbx_description
1 polymer ?
#
loop_
_entity_poly.entity_id
_entity_poly.type
_entity_poly.pdbx_seq_one_letter_code
_entity_poly.pdbx_strand_id
1 'polypeptide(L)'
;DQVHIDDVSSDDNGQDLSTYNFSTDGFTVSSGPVGSVPCSGVGVRGGVDWMRKLAFRYRKMKEVYNNYRHSVGGLLGPAKRDQWLQVRADIENITDNWLTLATKCLSNISNRDNCVNVMVTTTQLVPALAKTLLFGLGNVFPVENIYSASKIGKESVFERIVTRFGRSKCTYVVIG
;
A
#
# COMPACT_ATOMS: atom_id res chain seq x y z
N ASP A 1 9.78 -2.18 5.77
CA ASP A 1 8.77 -1.45 4.98
C ASP A 1 9.33 -1.07 3.62
N GLN A 2 8.53 -1.09 2.56
CA GLN A 2 8.96 -0.78 1.19
C GLN A 2 8.39 0.56 0.72
N VAL A 3 8.93 1.10 -0.38
CA VAL A 3 8.42 2.34 -0.98
C VAL A 3 7.18 2.04 -1.82
N HIS A 4 7.14 0.91 -2.52
CA HIS A 4 6.04 0.49 -3.38
C HIS A 4 5.69 -0.99 -3.17
N ILE A 5 4.44 -1.37 -3.43
CA ILE A 5 3.90 -2.72 -3.15
C ILE A 5 4.66 -3.84 -3.89
N ASP A 6 5.17 -3.54 -5.08
CA ASP A 6 5.85 -4.51 -5.95
C ASP A 6 7.38 -4.48 -5.84
N ASP A 7 7.97 -3.72 -4.90
CA ASP A 7 9.43 -3.54 -4.79
C ASP A 7 10.22 -4.84 -4.51
N VAL A 8 9.56 -5.85 -3.97
CA VAL A 8 10.15 -7.17 -3.64
C VAL A 8 9.56 -8.30 -4.49
N SER A 9 8.83 -7.98 -5.56
CA SER A 9 8.09 -8.96 -6.37
C SER A 9 9.00 -9.94 -7.13
N SER A 10 10.25 -9.56 -7.43
CA SER A 10 11.23 -10.41 -8.11
C SER A 10 11.65 -11.64 -7.30
N ASP A 11 11.53 -11.57 -5.98
CA ASP A 11 11.87 -12.67 -5.06
C ASP A 11 10.68 -13.64 -4.85
N ASP A 12 9.51 -13.30 -5.38
CA ASP A 12 8.31 -14.13 -5.33
C ASP A 12 8.35 -15.20 -6.44
N ASN A 13 7.96 -16.44 -6.10
CA ASN A 13 7.89 -17.55 -7.05
C ASN A 13 6.47 -17.79 -7.60
N GLY A 14 5.49 -16.95 -7.24
CA GLY A 14 4.11 -17.05 -7.72
C GLY A 14 3.31 -18.20 -7.11
N GLN A 15 3.81 -18.86 -6.06
CA GLN A 15 3.05 -19.93 -5.40
C GLN A 15 1.72 -19.43 -4.85
N ASP A 16 0.71 -20.28 -4.85
CA ASP A 16 -0.56 -19.98 -4.19
C ASP A 16 -0.36 -19.79 -2.68
N LEU A 17 -0.95 -18.71 -2.14
CA LEU A 17 -0.85 -18.35 -0.73
C LEU A 17 -2.14 -18.64 0.04
N SER A 18 -3.12 -19.31 -0.56
CA SER A 18 -4.39 -19.65 0.10
C SER A 18 -4.21 -20.52 1.35
N THR A 19 -3.26 -21.46 1.30
CA THR A 19 -2.92 -22.40 2.39
C THR A 19 -1.61 -22.05 3.11
N TYR A 20 -0.94 -20.96 2.70
CA TYR A 20 0.34 -20.56 3.29
C TYR A 20 0.15 -19.98 4.69
N ASN A 21 0.78 -20.59 5.69
CA ASN A 21 0.70 -20.13 7.08
C ASN A 21 1.82 -19.15 7.44
N PHE A 22 1.52 -17.85 7.32
CA PHE A 22 2.44 -16.76 7.67
C PHE A 22 2.84 -16.72 9.15
N SER A 23 2.08 -17.35 10.05
CA SER A 23 2.38 -17.32 11.50
C SER A 23 3.48 -18.31 11.90
N THR A 24 3.68 -19.36 11.11
CA THR A 24 4.62 -20.46 11.40
C THR A 24 5.77 -20.55 10.41
N ASP A 25 5.89 -19.61 9.46
CA ASP A 25 6.92 -19.65 8.41
C ASP A 25 8.32 -19.19 8.88
N GLY A 26 8.47 -18.85 10.17
CA GLY A 26 9.74 -18.46 10.77
C GLY A 26 10.28 -17.11 10.28
N PHE A 27 9.46 -16.28 9.61
CA PHE A 27 9.88 -14.94 9.22
C PHE A 27 10.06 -14.03 10.43
N THR A 28 11.23 -13.40 10.53
CA THR A 28 11.53 -12.41 11.56
C THR A 28 11.84 -11.06 10.92
N VAL A 29 11.29 -9.98 11.48
CA VAL A 29 11.60 -8.63 11.04
C VAL A 29 12.94 -8.24 11.66
N SER A 30 13.99 -8.13 10.86
CA SER A 30 15.28 -7.63 11.34
C SER A 30 15.13 -6.15 11.71
N SER A 31 15.22 -5.81 13.01
CA SER A 31 15.28 -4.45 13.52
C SER A 31 16.69 -3.83 13.47
N GLY A 32 17.62 -4.45 12.71
CA GLY A 32 18.99 -3.96 12.51
C GLY A 32 19.15 -2.99 11.34
N PRO A 33 20.31 -2.32 11.21
CA PRO A 33 20.62 -1.44 10.08
C PRO A 33 20.47 -2.19 8.76
N VAL A 34 20.07 -1.48 7.71
CA VAL A 34 19.92 -2.01 6.35
C VAL A 34 21.21 -2.73 5.95
N GLY A 35 21.18 -4.06 5.91
CA GLY A 35 22.33 -4.92 5.60
C GLY A 35 22.53 -6.12 6.52
N SER A 36 21.97 -6.12 7.74
CA SER A 36 22.04 -7.31 8.62
C SER A 36 20.88 -8.27 8.33
N VAL A 37 21.08 -9.16 7.35
CA VAL A 37 20.27 -10.38 7.19
C VAL A 37 20.24 -11.10 8.55
N PRO A 38 19.11 -11.64 9.03
CA PRO A 38 19.09 -12.35 10.29
C PRO A 38 19.99 -13.58 10.18
N CYS A 39 21.18 -13.48 10.79
CA CYS A 39 22.15 -14.55 10.93
C CYS A 39 21.68 -15.55 11.98
N SER A 40 20.49 -16.12 11.85
CA SER A 40 20.20 -17.42 12.47
C SER A 40 20.84 -18.44 11.53
N GLY A 41 22.03 -18.91 11.93
CA GLY A 41 23.04 -19.47 11.04
C GLY A 41 22.52 -20.45 9.98
N VAL A 42 22.76 -20.12 8.71
CA VAL A 42 23.04 -20.99 7.55
C VAL A 42 23.16 -20.07 6.31
N GLY A 43 24.36 -19.54 6.07
CA GLY A 43 24.85 -19.02 4.77
C GLY A 43 23.97 -18.09 3.91
N VAL A 44 24.41 -17.86 2.67
CA VAL A 44 23.75 -17.05 1.62
C VAL A 44 22.31 -17.51 1.34
N ARG A 45 21.97 -18.77 1.65
CA ARG A 45 20.61 -19.32 1.50
C ARG A 45 19.56 -18.69 2.43
N GLY A 46 19.96 -18.20 3.60
CA GLY A 46 19.03 -17.55 4.55
C GLY A 46 18.45 -16.24 4.03
N GLY A 47 19.25 -15.45 3.29
CA GLY A 47 18.80 -14.17 2.72
C GLY A 47 17.76 -14.35 1.60
N VAL A 48 17.95 -15.35 0.74
CA VAL A 48 17.03 -15.64 -0.38
C VAL A 48 15.67 -16.12 0.14
N ASP A 49 15.66 -17.03 1.11
CA ASP A 49 14.41 -17.51 1.73
C ASP A 49 13.68 -16.37 2.46
N TRP A 50 14.42 -15.51 3.17
CA TRP A 50 13.85 -14.35 3.85
C TRP A 50 13.20 -13.36 2.86
N MET A 51 13.89 -13.04 1.76
CA MET A 51 13.37 -12.14 0.71
C MET A 51 12.10 -12.70 0.06
N ARG A 52 12.07 -14.01 -0.20
CA ARG A 52 10.87 -14.68 -0.72
C ARG A 52 9.69 -14.59 0.24
N LYS A 53 9.91 -14.83 1.54
CA LYS A 53 8.88 -14.70 2.58
C LYS A 53 8.39 -13.26 2.75
N LEU A 54 9.27 -12.29 2.53
CA LEU A 54 8.90 -10.87 2.47
C LEU A 54 8.02 -10.60 1.25
N ALA A 55 8.39 -11.10 0.07
CA ALA A 55 7.62 -10.96 -1.16
C ALA A 55 6.20 -11.54 -1.02
N PHE A 56 6.06 -12.72 -0.42
CA PHE A 56 4.74 -13.32 -0.13
C PHE A 56 3.85 -12.42 0.71
N ARG A 57 4.41 -11.72 1.70
CA ARG A 57 3.64 -10.79 2.55
C ARG A 57 3.15 -9.59 1.75
N TYR A 58 4.00 -9.01 0.90
CA TYR A 58 3.62 -7.87 0.05
C TYR A 58 2.59 -8.27 -1.00
N ARG A 59 2.73 -9.44 -1.64
CA ARG A 59 1.71 -9.99 -2.52
C ARG A 59 0.40 -10.25 -1.77
N LYS A 60 0.46 -10.81 -0.56
CA LYS A 60 -0.75 -11.02 0.25
C LYS A 60 -1.44 -9.71 0.63
N MET A 61 -0.66 -8.67 0.95
CA MET A 61 -1.20 -7.33 1.19
C MET A 61 -1.89 -6.76 -0.06
N LYS A 62 -1.28 -6.95 -1.23
CA LYS A 62 -1.86 -6.57 -2.53
C LYS A 62 -3.20 -7.26 -2.79
N GLU A 63 -3.27 -8.59 -2.56
CA GLU A 63 -4.49 -9.39 -2.66
C GLU A 63 -5.58 -8.87 -1.71
N VAL A 64 -5.25 -8.68 -0.42
CA VAL A 64 -6.20 -8.17 0.59
C VAL A 64 -6.70 -6.78 0.20
N TYR A 65 -5.81 -5.89 -0.22
CA TYR A 65 -6.21 -4.56 -0.66
C TYR A 65 -7.20 -4.64 -1.82
N ASN A 66 -6.87 -5.39 -2.87
CA ASN A 66 -7.72 -5.48 -4.06
C ASN A 66 -9.06 -6.17 -3.78
N ASN A 67 -9.08 -7.20 -2.93
CA ASN A 67 -10.32 -7.91 -2.56
C ASN A 67 -11.27 -7.04 -1.73
N TYR A 68 -10.74 -6.13 -0.92
CA TYR A 68 -11.53 -5.37 0.05
C TYR A 68 -11.61 -3.87 -0.21
N ARG A 69 -10.92 -3.31 -1.22
CA ARG A 69 -10.95 -1.87 -1.53
C ARG A 69 -12.35 -1.33 -1.83
N HIS A 70 -13.24 -2.19 -2.31
CA HIS A 70 -14.65 -1.88 -2.56
C HIS A 70 -15.58 -2.25 -1.40
N SER A 71 -15.10 -3.00 -0.39
CA SER A 71 -15.92 -3.54 0.71
C SER A 71 -15.11 -3.68 2.00
N VAL A 72 -14.64 -2.56 2.54
CA VAL A 72 -13.78 -2.53 3.74
C VAL A 72 -14.50 -3.08 4.97
N GLY A 73 -15.82 -2.91 5.05
CA GLY A 73 -16.63 -3.52 6.13
C GLY A 73 -16.54 -5.05 6.17
N GLY A 74 -16.34 -5.71 5.02
CA GLY A 74 -16.13 -7.15 4.95
C GLY A 74 -14.78 -7.58 5.53
N LEU A 75 -13.74 -6.75 5.41
CA LEU A 75 -12.42 -7.00 6.00
C LEU A 75 -12.43 -6.85 7.51
N LEU A 76 -13.14 -5.84 8.02
CA LEU A 76 -13.19 -5.53 9.46
C LEU A 76 -14.06 -6.52 10.26
N GLY A 77 -15.04 -7.13 9.60
CA GLY A 77 -16.07 -7.93 10.24
C GLY A 77 -17.18 -7.08 10.91
N PRO A 78 -18.31 -7.68 11.29
CA PRO A 78 -19.53 -6.95 11.67
C PRO A 78 -19.33 -5.98 12.83
N ALA A 79 -18.72 -6.46 13.93
CA ALA A 79 -18.57 -5.67 15.15
C ALA A 79 -17.70 -4.41 14.95
N LYS A 80 -16.58 -4.54 14.21
CA LYS A 80 -15.68 -3.40 13.95
C LYS A 80 -16.21 -2.51 12.82
N ARG A 81 -16.99 -3.06 11.89
CA ARG A 81 -17.62 -2.29 10.81
C ARG A 81 -18.52 -1.19 11.35
N ASP A 82 -19.38 -1.49 12.32
CA ASP A 82 -20.34 -0.51 12.84
C ASP A 82 -19.61 0.62 13.59
N GLN A 83 -18.62 0.27 14.41
CA GLN A 83 -17.75 1.25 15.07
C GLN A 83 -17.00 2.12 14.05
N TRP A 84 -16.46 1.51 13.00
CA TRP A 84 -15.79 2.23 11.92
C TRP A 84 -16.74 3.19 11.21
N LEU A 85 -17.96 2.77 10.87
CA LEU A 85 -18.95 3.63 10.24
C LEU A 85 -19.34 4.82 11.13
N GLN A 86 -19.50 4.60 12.44
CA GLN A 86 -19.76 5.68 13.39
C GLN A 86 -18.62 6.70 13.41
N VAL A 87 -17.38 6.24 13.59
CA VAL A 87 -16.20 7.12 13.62
C VAL A 87 -16.05 7.88 12.29
N ARG A 88 -16.39 7.25 11.16
CA ARG A 88 -16.38 7.88 9.84
C ARG A 88 -17.42 9.00 9.73
N ALA A 89 -18.63 8.78 10.23
CA ALA A 89 -19.67 9.79 10.27
C ALA A 89 -19.27 10.98 11.16
N ASP A 90 -18.69 10.70 12.34
CA ASP A 90 -18.21 11.74 13.26
C ASP A 90 -17.08 12.57 12.62
N ILE A 91 -16.14 11.93 11.92
CA ILE A 91 -15.07 12.62 11.19
C ILE A 91 -15.65 13.52 10.08
N GLU A 92 -16.59 13.04 9.25
CA GLU A 92 -17.22 13.87 8.22
C GLU A 92 -17.91 15.09 8.84
N ASN A 93 -18.62 14.90 9.96
CA ASN A 93 -19.31 15.98 10.65
C ASN A 93 -18.34 17.03 11.22
N ILE A 94 -17.26 16.61 11.88
CA ILE A 94 -16.28 17.53 12.49
C ILE A 94 -15.40 18.23 11.44
N THR A 95 -15.27 17.63 10.24
CA THR A 95 -14.43 18.17 9.16
C THR A 95 -15.24 18.86 8.05
N ASP A 96 -16.52 19.16 8.30
CA ASP A 96 -17.42 19.79 7.33
C ASP A 96 -17.41 19.10 5.96
N ASN A 97 -17.43 17.77 5.96
CA ASN A 97 -17.40 16.91 4.77
C ASN A 97 -16.12 17.03 3.93
N TRP A 98 -14.97 17.38 4.52
CA TRP A 98 -13.69 17.53 3.83
C TRP A 98 -13.37 16.37 2.89
N LEU A 99 -13.48 15.14 3.39
CA LEU A 99 -13.11 13.96 2.62
C LEU A 99 -14.16 13.62 1.55
N THR A 100 -15.45 13.86 1.81
CA THR A 100 -16.48 13.80 0.75
C THR A 100 -16.13 14.74 -0.41
N LEU A 101 -15.72 15.98 -0.13
CA LEU A 101 -15.32 16.94 -1.16
C LEU A 101 -14.06 16.49 -1.90
N ALA A 102 -13.02 16.06 -1.18
CA ALA A 102 -11.80 15.52 -1.79
C ALA A 102 -12.08 14.30 -2.68
N THR A 103 -12.96 13.40 -2.23
CA THR A 103 -13.34 12.18 -2.97
C THR A 103 -14.12 12.51 -4.23
N LYS A 104 -14.94 13.58 -4.26
CA LYS A 104 -15.59 14.05 -5.49
C LYS A 104 -14.54 14.47 -6.53
N CYS A 105 -13.53 15.22 -6.13
CA CYS A 105 -12.42 15.61 -7.02
C CYS A 105 -11.65 14.38 -7.55
N LEU A 106 -11.28 13.45 -6.66
CA LEU A 106 -10.55 12.23 -7.02
C LEU A 106 -11.37 11.32 -7.96
N SER A 107 -12.68 11.21 -7.73
CA SER A 107 -13.59 10.44 -8.58
C SER A 107 -13.70 11.05 -9.98
N ASN A 108 -13.80 12.39 -10.07
CA ASN A 108 -13.81 13.08 -11.35
C ASN A 108 -12.52 12.86 -12.15
N ILE A 109 -11.37 12.80 -11.49
CA ILE A 109 -10.09 12.44 -12.14
C ILE A 109 -10.13 10.99 -12.62
N SER A 110 -10.63 10.06 -11.79
CA SER A 110 -10.71 8.62 -12.11
C SER A 110 -11.63 8.31 -13.29
N ASN A 111 -12.64 9.15 -13.54
CA ASN A 111 -13.59 8.99 -14.64
C ASN A 111 -13.09 9.54 -15.98
N ARG A 112 -11.87 10.10 -16.04
CA ARG A 112 -11.27 10.63 -17.27
C ARG A 112 -10.24 9.66 -17.82
N ASP A 113 -10.41 9.23 -19.06
CA ASP A 113 -9.57 8.20 -19.70
C ASP A 113 -8.07 8.52 -19.73
N ASN A 114 -7.71 9.81 -19.70
CA ASN A 114 -6.33 10.29 -19.79
C ASN A 114 -5.77 10.83 -18.46
N CYS A 115 -6.41 10.54 -17.34
CA CYS A 115 -5.97 11.00 -16.02
C CYS A 115 -5.81 9.83 -15.05
N VAL A 116 -4.85 9.95 -14.14
CA VAL A 116 -4.55 8.91 -13.15
C VAL A 116 -4.29 9.57 -11.80
N ASN A 117 -4.92 9.03 -10.76
CA ASN A 117 -4.60 9.37 -9.39
C ASN A 117 -3.38 8.57 -8.90
N VAL A 118 -2.40 9.27 -8.31
CA VAL A 118 -1.21 8.68 -7.67
C VAL A 118 -1.07 9.28 -6.28
N MET A 119 -0.92 8.43 -5.26
CA MET A 119 -0.74 8.84 -3.88
C MET A 119 0.74 8.77 -3.49
N VAL A 120 1.27 9.86 -2.95
CA VAL A 120 2.60 9.92 -2.34
C VAL A 120 2.45 10.37 -0.89
N THR A 121 2.87 9.54 0.07
CA THR A 121 2.71 9.83 1.50
C THR A 121 3.99 9.57 2.28
N THR A 122 4.23 10.35 3.34
CA THR A 122 5.35 10.10 4.28
C THR A 122 5.03 8.99 5.30
N THR A 123 3.80 8.47 5.31
CA THR A 123 3.44 7.29 6.11
C THR A 123 4.13 6.05 5.54
N GLN A 124 4.59 5.13 6.39
CA GLN A 124 5.04 3.80 5.98
C GLN A 124 3.97 3.10 5.11
N LEU A 125 4.37 2.30 4.13
CA LEU A 125 3.48 1.77 3.10
C LEU A 125 2.35 0.93 3.69
N VAL A 126 2.64 -0.01 4.61
CA VAL A 126 1.60 -0.85 5.22
C VAL A 126 0.50 -0.03 5.92
N PRO A 127 0.82 0.88 6.87
CA PRO A 127 -0.21 1.75 7.46
C PRO A 127 -0.81 2.74 6.47
N ALA A 128 -0.10 3.15 5.41
CA ALA A 128 -0.70 3.95 4.34
C ALA A 128 -1.81 3.19 3.61
N LEU A 129 -1.58 1.93 3.22
CA LEU A 129 -2.60 1.08 2.60
C LEU A 129 -3.82 0.90 3.52
N ALA A 130 -3.58 0.66 4.81
CA ALA A 130 -4.65 0.55 5.80
C ALA A 130 -5.46 1.85 5.91
N LYS A 131 -4.80 3.02 5.98
CA LYS A 131 -5.48 4.32 5.96
C LYS A 131 -6.28 4.50 4.68
N THR A 132 -5.73 4.19 3.52
CA THR A 132 -6.44 4.32 2.23
C THR A 132 -7.72 3.49 2.20
N LEU A 133 -7.70 2.26 2.73
CA LEU A 133 -8.90 1.45 2.89
C LEU A 133 -9.87 2.06 3.90
N LEU A 134 -9.42 2.33 5.13
CA LEU A 134 -10.28 2.85 6.21
C LEU A 134 -10.91 4.20 5.87
N PHE A 135 -10.26 5.00 5.01
CA PHE A 135 -10.79 6.28 4.54
C PHE A 135 -11.65 6.17 3.27
N GLY A 136 -11.92 4.95 2.77
CA GLY A 136 -12.77 4.73 1.59
C GLY A 136 -12.13 5.17 0.28
N LEU A 137 -10.81 5.36 0.25
CA LEU A 137 -10.06 5.87 -0.90
C LEU A 137 -9.58 4.74 -1.82
N GLY A 138 -9.84 3.47 -1.46
CA GLY A 138 -9.39 2.30 -2.22
C GLY A 138 -9.94 2.21 -3.64
N ASN A 139 -11.09 2.83 -3.91
CA ASN A 139 -11.70 2.88 -5.24
C ASN A 139 -10.93 3.77 -6.22
N VAL A 140 -10.39 4.89 -5.73
CA VAL A 140 -9.76 5.94 -6.55
C VAL A 140 -8.24 5.82 -6.61
N PHE A 141 -7.63 5.05 -5.71
CA PHE A 141 -6.21 4.72 -5.74
C PHE A 141 -6.02 3.21 -5.91
N PRO A 142 -5.65 2.73 -7.12
CA PRO A 142 -5.08 1.39 -7.28
C PRO A 142 -3.87 1.23 -6.36
N VAL A 143 -3.64 0.03 -5.84
CA VAL A 143 -2.54 -0.24 -4.90
C VAL A 143 -1.16 0.04 -5.53
N GLU A 144 -1.03 -0.17 -6.84
CA GLU A 144 0.16 0.14 -7.63
C GLU A 144 0.39 1.65 -7.75
N ASN A 145 -0.59 2.49 -7.43
CA ASN A 145 -0.45 3.93 -7.51
C ASN A 145 -0.20 4.57 -6.14
N ILE A 146 0.15 3.78 -5.12
CA ILE A 146 0.44 4.26 -3.77
C ILE A 146 1.92 4.09 -3.47
N TYR A 147 2.58 5.19 -3.13
CA TYR A 147 4.01 5.24 -2.82
C TYR A 147 4.26 5.81 -1.42
N SER A 148 5.10 5.12 -0.65
CA SER A 148 5.63 5.62 0.62
C SER A 148 6.96 6.34 0.43
N ALA A 149 6.96 7.63 0.72
CA ALA A 149 8.13 8.49 0.79
C ALA A 149 8.86 8.40 2.14
N SER A 150 8.43 7.53 3.06
CA SER A 150 8.95 7.46 4.44
C SER A 150 10.45 7.21 4.54
N LYS A 151 11.03 6.50 3.54
CA LYS A 151 12.45 6.12 3.52
C LYS A 151 13.31 6.97 2.59
N ILE A 152 12.81 7.28 1.40
CA ILE A 152 13.59 7.89 0.32
C ILE A 152 13.21 9.36 0.06
N GLY A 153 12.22 9.89 0.78
CA GLY A 153 11.72 11.25 0.56
C GLY A 153 10.79 11.35 -0.66
N LYS A 154 10.07 12.48 -0.77
CA LYS A 154 9.08 12.70 -1.83
C LYS A 154 9.73 12.90 -3.21
N GLU A 155 10.88 13.57 -3.26
CA GLU A 155 11.60 13.87 -4.50
C GLU A 155 11.98 12.58 -5.25
N SER A 156 12.63 11.63 -4.58
CA SER A 156 12.97 10.33 -5.20
C SER A 156 11.74 9.52 -5.58
N VAL A 157 10.62 9.63 -4.84
CA VAL A 157 9.35 9.01 -5.26
C VAL A 157 8.80 9.66 -6.53
N PHE A 158 8.86 10.98 -6.65
CA PHE A 158 8.43 11.69 -7.86
C PHE A 158 9.25 11.27 -9.09
N GLU A 159 10.57 11.10 -8.95
CA GLU A 159 11.42 10.60 -10.03
C GLU A 159 11.01 9.17 -10.47
N ARG A 160 10.67 8.29 -9.52
CA ARG A 160 10.15 6.95 -9.82
C ARG A 160 8.83 7.01 -10.59
N ILE A 161 7.91 7.89 -10.18
CA ILE A 161 6.62 8.11 -10.86
C ILE A 161 6.84 8.63 -12.28
N VAL A 162 7.72 9.63 -12.45
CA VAL A 162 8.07 10.18 -13.78
C VAL A 162 8.72 9.13 -14.68
N THR A 163 9.55 8.25 -14.11
CA THR A 163 10.16 7.14 -14.84
C THR A 163 9.11 6.13 -15.30
N ARG A 164 8.11 5.83 -14.46
CA ARG A 164 7.04 4.89 -14.79
C ARG A 164 6.07 5.41 -15.86
N PHE A 165 5.59 6.65 -15.72
CA PHE A 165 4.57 7.20 -16.62
C PHE A 165 5.18 7.89 -17.86
N GLY A 166 6.43 8.32 -17.78
CA GLY A 166 7.19 8.94 -18.86
C GLY A 166 7.21 10.47 -18.76
N ARG A 167 8.41 11.05 -18.80
CA ARG A 167 8.64 12.49 -18.60
C ARG A 167 7.97 13.38 -19.65
N SER A 168 7.99 12.98 -20.92
CA SER A 168 7.45 13.76 -22.04
C SER A 168 6.03 13.36 -22.46
N LYS A 169 5.48 12.29 -21.87
CA LYS A 169 4.15 11.74 -22.23
C LYS A 169 3.03 12.27 -21.35
N CYS A 170 3.35 12.73 -20.14
CA CYS A 170 2.38 13.11 -19.13
C CYS A 170 2.67 14.51 -18.59
N THR A 171 1.60 15.23 -18.27
CA THR A 171 1.68 16.43 -17.43
C THR A 171 1.50 16.01 -15.97
N TYR A 172 2.44 16.41 -15.12
CA TYR A 172 2.40 16.09 -13.69
C TYR A 172 1.84 17.26 -12.90
N VAL A 173 0.82 17.00 -12.08
CA VAL A 173 0.21 18.00 -11.18
C VAL A 173 0.39 17.49 -9.75
N VAL A 174 1.17 18.22 -8.95
CA VAL A 174 1.39 17.88 -7.54
C VAL A 174 0.37 18.64 -6.69
N ILE A 175 -0.36 17.90 -5.86
CA ILE A 175 -1.35 18.42 -4.92
C ILE A 175 -0.91 17.98 -3.52
N GLY A 176 -0.80 18.92 -2.57
CA GLY A 176 -0.31 18.65 -1.22
C GLY A 176 -0.56 19.80 -0.26
#